data_AF-A0A2I0DQA9-F1
#
_entry.id   AF-A0A2I0DQA9-F1
#
_cell.length_a   1.000
_cell.length_b   1.000
_cell.length_c   1.000
_cell.angle_alpha   90.00
_cell.angle_beta   90.00
_cell.angle_gamma   90.00
#
_symmetry.space_group_name_H-M   'P 1'
#
loop_
_entity.id
_entity.type
_entity.pdbx_description
1 polymer ?
#
loop_
_entity_poly.entity_id
_entity_poly.type
_entity_poly.pdbx_seq_one_letter_code
_entity_poly.pdbx_strand_id
1 'polypeptide(L)' 'MMASSIKLTGFVQVDLEPLITIKQMCKKLDISRSTLYRRVKAGRVISPVMKNNRTIGWNPELIQAYTTV' A
#
# COMPACT_ATOMS: atom_id res chain seq x y z
N MET A 1 36.44 -12.06 -31.76
CA MET A 1 35.06 -11.62 -32.08
C MET A 1 34.44 -11.06 -30.80
N MET A 2 33.98 -9.80 -30.82
CA MET A 2 33.20 -9.13 -29.75
C MET A 2 31.78 -9.75 -29.70
N ALA A 3 30.92 -9.68 -28.70
CA ALA A 3 30.70 -8.90 -27.47
C ALA A 3 29.88 -9.83 -26.53
N SER A 4 29.47 -9.57 -25.29
CA SER A 4 29.41 -8.40 -24.43
C SER A 4 29.14 -8.96 -23.02
N SER A 5 29.88 -8.51 -22.01
CA SER A 5 29.58 -8.87 -20.61
C SER A 5 28.42 -7.98 -20.14
N ILE A 6 27.21 -8.52 -20.07
CA ILE A 6 26.07 -7.81 -19.48
C ILE A 6 26.30 -7.81 -17.96
N LYS A 7 26.84 -6.71 -17.45
CA LYS A 7 26.81 -6.43 -16.02
C LYS A 7 25.42 -5.91 -15.69
N LEU A 8 24.60 -6.73 -15.05
CA LEU A 8 23.36 -6.26 -14.43
C LEU A 8 23.71 -5.45 -13.17
N THR A 9 24.20 -4.22 -13.34
CA THR A 9 24.28 -3.24 -12.25
C THR A 9 22.96 -2.51 -12.16
N GLY A 10 21.90 -3.23 -11.80
CA GLY A 10 20.60 -2.63 -11.52
C GLY A 10 20.55 -2.24 -10.05
N PHE A 11 20.65 -0.95 -9.74
CA PHE A 11 20.10 -0.46 -8.48
C PHE A 11 18.59 -0.39 -8.70
N VAL A 12 17.84 -1.31 -8.09
CA VAL A 12 16.39 -1.18 -8.02
C VAL A 12 16.13 -0.03 -7.06
N GLN A 13 15.85 1.14 -7.62
CA GLN A 13 15.32 2.27 -6.88
C GLN A 13 13.91 1.85 -6.45
N VAL A 14 13.80 1.25 -5.27
CA VAL A 14 12.51 0.96 -4.66
C VAL A 14 12.01 2.30 -4.16
N ASP A 15 11.21 3.00 -4.98
CA ASP A 15 10.40 4.11 -4.51
C ASP A 15 9.52 3.54 -3.38
N LEU A 16 9.95 3.75 -2.14
CA LEU A 16 9.18 3.45 -0.95
C LEU A 16 8.04 4.45 -0.92
N GLU A 17 7.03 4.22 -1.76
CA GLU A 17 5.82 5.01 -1.81
C GLU A 17 5.29 5.11 -0.37
N PRO A 18 5.12 6.34 0.15
CA PRO A 18 4.74 6.52 1.54
C PRO A 18 3.41 5.84 1.79
N LEU A 19 3.36 5.00 2.84
CA LEU A 19 2.15 4.31 3.23
C LEU A 19 1.00 5.31 3.42
N ILE A 20 -0.17 4.99 2.87
CA ILE A 20 -1.38 5.79 3.06
C ILE A 20 -1.78 5.68 4.52
N THR A 21 -1.76 6.81 5.22
CA THR A 21 -2.15 6.87 6.63
C THR A 21 -3.66 6.65 6.80
N ILE A 22 -4.09 6.37 8.03
CA ILE A 22 -5.52 6.22 8.36
C ILE A 22 -6.34 7.46 7.94
N LYS A 23 -5.81 8.67 8.16
CA LYS A 23 -6.51 9.91 7.80
C LYS A 23 -6.69 10.03 6.29
N GLN A 24 -5.64 9.74 5.52
CA GLN A 24 -5.69 9.76 4.07
C GLN A 24 -6.64 8.68 3.53
N MET A 25 -6.64 7.48 4.13
CA MET A 25 -7.55 6.41 3.75
C MET A 25 -9.01 6.77 4.03
N CYS A 26 -9.29 7.38 5.18
CA CYS A 26 -10.63 7.89 5.52
C CYS A 26 -11.09 8.96 4.52
N LYS A 27 -10.20 9.90 4.17
CA LYS A 27 -10.50 10.95 3.18
C LYS A 27 -10.72 10.37 1.77
N LYS A 28 -9.91 9.40 1.36
CA LYS A 28 -9.98 8.78 0.03
C LYS A 28 -11.29 8.02 -0.18
N LEU A 29 -11.75 7.32 0.86
CA LEU A 29 -12.97 6.53 0.81
C LEU A 29 -14.22 7.28 1.29
N ASP A 30 -14.05 8.53 1.74
CA ASP A 30 -15.08 9.35 2.38
C ASP A 30 -15.86 8.60 3.48
N ILE A 31 -15.11 7.92 4.37
CA ILE A 31 -15.70 7.16 5.49
C ILE A 31 -15.05 7.52 6.82
N SER A 32 -15.82 7.34 7.89
CA SER A 32 -15.30 7.45 9.25
C SER A 32 -14.26 6.36 9.57
N ARG A 33 -13.35 6.67 10.50
CA ARG A 33 -12.32 5.73 10.96
C ARG A 33 -12.89 4.43 11.51
N SER A 34 -14.01 4.49 12.23
CA SER A 34 -14.71 3.29 12.74
C SER A 34 -15.25 2.43 11.60
N THR A 35 -15.83 3.05 10.57
CA THR A 35 -16.29 2.36 9.36
C THR A 35 -15.13 1.71 8.62
N LEU A 36 -13.99 2.39 8.51
CA LEU A 36 -12.78 1.84 7.91
C LEU A 36 -12.34 0.56 8.63
N TYR A 37 -12.15 0.59 9.96
CA TYR A 37 -11.76 -0.61 10.71
C TYR A 37 -12.79 -1.73 10.63
N ARG A 38 -14.09 -1.41 10.64
CA ARG A 38 -15.15 -2.41 10.45
C ARG A 38 -15.06 -3.07 9.08
N ARG A 39 -14.78 -2.31 8.02
CA ARG A 39 -14.62 -2.84 6.67
C ARG A 39 -13.33 -3.67 6.52
N VAL A 40 -12.24 -3.26 7.16
CA VAL A 40 -11.00 -4.05 7.24
C VAL A 40 -11.26 -5.40 7.93
N LYS A 41 -11.92 -5.39 9.09
CA LYS A 41 -12.30 -6.62 9.80
C LYS A 41 -13.23 -7.51 8.98
N ALA A 42 -14.10 -6.92 8.17
CA ALA A 42 -15.01 -7.63 7.27
C ALA A 42 -14.37 -8.08 5.95
N GLY A 43 -13.07 -7.82 5.73
CA GLY A 43 -12.36 -8.17 4.49
C GLY A 43 -12.76 -7.34 3.27
N ARG A 44 -13.51 -6.24 3.45
CA ARG A 44 -13.95 -5.34 2.35
C ARG A 44 -12.93 -4.25 2.01
N VAL A 45 -11.95 -4.04 2.89
CA VAL A 45 -10.81 -3.14 2.67
C VAL A 45 -9.56 -3.94 3.05
N ILE A 46 -8.49 -3.76 2.28
CA ILE A 46 -7.21 -4.41 2.56
C ILE A 46 -6.73 -4.20 3.99
N SER A 47 -6.08 -5.22 4.54
CA SER A 47 -5.43 -5.11 5.84
C SER A 47 -4.31 -4.06 5.79
N PRO A 48 -4.20 -3.21 6.82
CA PRO A 48 -3.09 -2.27 6.90
C PRO A 48 -1.77 -3.00 7.15
N VAL A 49 -0.68 -2.34 6.79
CA VAL A 49 0.66 -2.66 7.26
C VAL A 49 0.74 -2.32 8.75
N MET A 50 1.12 -3.32 9.56
CA MET A 50 1.27 -3.19 11.01
C MET A 50 2.74 -3.37 11.41
N LYS A 51 3.22 -2.57 12.37
CA LYS A 51 4.53 -2.73 13.02
C LYS A 51 4.37 -2.57 14.52
N ASN A 52 4.94 -3.48 15.29
CA ASN A 52 4.85 -3.49 16.75
C ASN A 52 3.40 -3.35 17.26
N ASN A 53 2.48 -4.12 16.66
CA ASN A 53 1.04 -4.09 16.96
C ASN A 53 0.34 -2.74 16.73
N ARG A 54 0.95 -1.83 15.94
CA ARG A 54 0.37 -0.53 15.56
C ARG A 54 0.18 -0.46 14.04
N THR A 55 -0.97 0.05 13.61
CA THR A 55 -1.24 0.35 12.20
C THR A 55 -0.33 1.49 11.73
N ILE A 56 0.53 1.23 10.75
CA ILE A 56 1.34 2.28 10.11
C ILE A 56 0.55 2.93 8.98
N GLY A 57 -0.12 2.12 8.15
CA GLY A 57 -0.87 2.62 7.00
C GLY A 57 -1.20 1.51 6.02
N TRP A 58 -1.58 1.88 4.81
CA TRP A 58 -1.92 0.98 3.72
C TRP A 58 -0.95 1.14 2.56
N ASN A 59 -0.64 0.05 1.88
CA ASN A 59 0.12 0.12 0.65
C ASN A 59 -0.76 0.77 -0.45
N PRO A 60 -0.37 1.91 -1.04
CA PRO A 60 -1.13 2.58 -2.08
C PRO A 60 -1.40 1.71 -3.32
N GLU A 61 -0.49 0.81 -3.68
CA GLU A 61 -0.63 -0.07 -4.85
C GLU A 61 -1.79 -1.05 -4.66
N LEU A 62 -1.90 -1.62 -3.46
CA LEU A 62 -2.95 -2.59 -3.14
C LEU A 62 -4.35 -1.94 -3.05
N ILE A 63 -4.44 -0.61 -2.90
CA ILE A 63 -5.74 0.07 -2.78
C ILE A 63 -6.44 0.17 -4.14
N GLN A 64 -5.69 0.28 -5.24
CA GLN A 64 -6.26 0.46 -6.59
C GLN A 64 -7.16 -0.71 -6.99
N ALA A 65 -6.85 -1.92 -6.53
CA ALA A 65 -7.62 -3.13 -6.82
C ALA A 65 -9.04 -3.15 -6.22
N TYR A 66 -9.36 -2.29 -5.24
CA TYR A 66 -10.63 -2.35 -4.49
C TYR A 66 -11.58 -1.18 -4.76
N THR A 67 -11.18 -0.21 -5.60
CA THR A 67 -12.00 0.99 -5.88
C THR A 67 -12.89 0.83 -7.11
N THR A 68 -12.82 -0.29 -7.83
CA THR A 68 -13.70 -0.55 -8.98
C THR A 68 -15.06 -1.08 -8.50
N VAL A 69 -16.00 -0.16 -8.28
CA VAL A 69 -17.45 -0.40 -8.33
C VAL A 69 -18.06 0.60 -9.30
#